data_AF-A0A955BTA6-F1
#
_entry.id   AF-A0A955BTA6-F1
#
_cell.length_a   1.000
_cell.length_b   1.000
_cell.length_c   1.000
_cell.angle_alpha   90.00
_cell.angle_beta   90.00
_cell.angle_gamma   90.00
#
_symmetry.space_group_name_H-M   'P 1'
#
loop_
_entity.id
_entity.type
_entity.pdbx_description
1 polymer ?
#
loop_
_entity_poly.entity_id
_entity_poly.type
_entity_poly.pdbx_seq_one_letter_code
_entity_poly.pdbx_strand_id
1 'polypeptide(L)'
;DNIERAIKKGTGELEGGNLETVMYEGHGPSGVAVMCEILTDNRNRTAPEVRKIFELNGGKLGATGCAAWMFDRKGIVRIPADKTDEESLLELGMEAGAEDVRPEGDQFEMITSVDAFSTVCDAVEAAGIEIESREVAWLPKDTVELTADDARKVLKMMEALDDHDDVQSVAANFDIPDEVMAEME
;
A
#
# COMPACT_ATOMS: atom_id res chain seq x y z
N ASP A 1 20.31 2.31 -19.55
CA ASP A 1 19.37 2.16 -20.68
C ASP A 1 17.88 2.22 -20.33
N ASN A 2 17.28 1.26 -19.61
CA ASN A 2 15.83 1.30 -19.35
C ASN A 2 15.42 2.47 -18.43
N ILE A 3 16.19 2.74 -17.37
CA ILE A 3 15.96 3.88 -16.46
C ILE A 3 16.08 5.21 -17.23
N GLU A 4 17.14 5.40 -18.01
CA GLU A 4 17.30 6.61 -18.84
C GLU A 4 16.19 6.79 -19.87
N ARG A 5 15.69 5.71 -20.49
CA ARG A 5 14.54 5.79 -21.40
C ARG A 5 13.25 6.15 -20.67
N ALA A 6 13.03 5.63 -19.47
CA ALA A 6 11.88 5.97 -18.64
C ALA A 6 11.94 7.45 -18.22
N ILE A 7 13.12 7.94 -17.81
CA ILE A 7 13.35 9.36 -17.51
C ILE A 7 13.05 10.23 -18.73
N LYS A 8 13.60 9.90 -19.91
CA LYS A 8 13.39 10.67 -21.15
C LYS A 8 11.93 10.68 -21.62
N LYS A 9 11.17 9.61 -21.40
CA LYS A 9 9.73 9.60 -21.65
C LYS A 9 8.98 10.47 -20.64
N GLY A 10 9.32 10.38 -19.35
CA GLY A 10 8.70 11.19 -18.29
C GLY A 10 8.99 12.69 -18.42
N THR A 11 10.16 13.07 -18.94
CA THR A 11 10.52 14.48 -19.21
C THR A 11 10.00 15.01 -20.54
N GLY A 12 9.35 14.16 -21.36
CA GLY A 12 8.84 14.54 -22.68
C GLY A 12 9.90 14.64 -23.79
N GLU A 13 11.13 14.17 -23.55
CA GLU A 13 12.20 14.10 -24.56
C GLU A 13 11.97 12.98 -25.58
N LEU A 14 11.13 11.99 -25.26
CA LEU A 14 10.63 10.96 -26.17
C LEU A 14 9.11 11.03 -26.18
N GLU A 15 8.46 10.78 -27.33
CA GLU A 15 7.01 10.52 -27.39
C GLU A 15 6.68 9.33 -26.48
N GLY A 16 6.21 9.65 -25.27
CA GLY A 16 5.47 8.77 -24.38
C GLY A 16 4.03 9.27 -24.35
N GLY A 17 3.06 8.35 -24.31
CA GLY A 17 1.67 8.73 -24.08
C GLY A 17 1.56 9.62 -22.84
N ASN A 18 0.60 10.54 -22.82
CA ASN A 18 0.35 11.39 -21.66
C ASN A 18 -0.14 10.51 -20.51
N LEU A 19 0.79 9.96 -19.73
CA LEU A 19 0.49 9.20 -18.53
C LEU A 19 -0.11 10.16 -17.50
N GLU A 20 -1.27 9.80 -16.97
CA GLU A 20 -1.94 10.49 -15.89
C GLU A 20 -2.10 9.56 -14.69
N THR A 21 -1.91 10.11 -13.50
CA THR A 21 -2.17 9.42 -12.24
C THR A 21 -3.62 9.64 -11.82
N VAL A 22 -4.33 8.55 -11.52
CA VAL A 22 -5.74 8.59 -11.09
C VAL A 22 -5.93 7.69 -9.88
N MET A 23 -6.69 8.16 -8.89
CA MET A 23 -7.13 7.30 -7.78
C MET A 23 -8.51 6.73 -8.08
N TYR A 24 -8.61 5.41 -8.05
CA TYR A 24 -9.88 4.69 -8.03
C TYR A 24 -10.16 4.18 -6.63
N GLU A 25 -11.42 4.28 -6.24
CA GLU A 25 -11.89 4.00 -4.88
C GLU A 25 -13.14 3.14 -4.96
N GLY A 26 -13.29 2.19 -4.05
CA GLY A 26 -14.45 1.34 -4.00
C GLY A 26 -14.53 0.52 -2.73
N HIS A 27 -15.47 -0.42 -2.73
CA HIS A 27 -15.63 -1.38 -1.64
C HIS A 27 -15.59 -2.78 -2.21
N GLY A 28 -14.79 -3.66 -1.63
CA GLY A 28 -14.74 -5.09 -1.93
C GLY A 28 -15.80 -5.89 -1.16
N PRO A 29 -15.68 -7.22 -1.17
CA PRO A 29 -16.45 -8.10 -0.28
C PRO A 29 -16.43 -7.61 1.17
N SER A 30 -17.53 -7.86 1.88
CA SER A 30 -17.69 -7.53 3.30
C SER A 30 -17.49 -6.06 3.66
N GLY A 31 -17.57 -5.16 2.67
CA GLY A 31 -17.49 -3.72 2.89
C GLY A 31 -16.07 -3.19 3.04
N VAL A 32 -15.05 -4.01 2.77
CA VAL A 32 -13.64 -3.60 2.77
C VAL A 32 -13.45 -2.42 1.81
N ALA A 33 -12.96 -1.30 2.32
CA ALA A 33 -12.59 -0.16 1.50
C ALA A 33 -11.31 -0.48 0.73
N VAL A 34 -11.28 -0.10 -0.56
CA VAL A 34 -10.15 -0.34 -1.47
C VAL A 34 -9.83 0.94 -2.23
N MET A 35 -8.55 1.28 -2.29
CA MET A 35 -7.97 2.35 -3.10
C MET A 35 -6.96 1.77 -4.06
N CYS A 36 -7.01 2.19 -5.32
CA CYS A 36 -6.03 1.81 -6.34
C CYS A 36 -5.42 3.07 -6.94
N GLU A 37 -4.09 3.17 -6.89
CA GLU A 37 -3.34 4.19 -7.61
C GLU A 37 -3.08 3.69 -9.04
N ILE A 38 -3.56 4.44 -10.02
CA ILE A 38 -3.51 4.08 -11.43
C ILE A 38 -2.55 5.03 -12.15
N LEU A 39 -1.69 4.48 -13.00
CA LEU A 39 -0.89 5.22 -13.97
C LEU A 39 -1.27 4.75 -15.37
N THR A 40 -2.02 5.57 -16.11
CA THR A 40 -2.58 5.19 -17.41
C THR A 40 -2.47 6.31 -18.43
N ASP A 41 -2.39 5.99 -19.71
CA ASP A 41 -2.54 6.94 -20.82
C ASP A 41 -3.99 6.98 -21.37
N ASN A 42 -4.90 6.15 -20.82
CA ASN A 42 -6.27 6.03 -21.29
C ASN A 42 -7.25 5.61 -20.19
N ARG A 43 -7.76 6.59 -19.44
CA ARG A 43 -8.82 6.37 -18.43
C ARG A 43 -10.08 5.68 -18.93
N ASN A 44 -10.45 5.86 -20.20
CA ASN A 44 -11.66 5.26 -20.75
C ASN A 44 -11.51 3.75 -20.98
N ARG A 45 -10.28 3.24 -21.07
CA ARG A 45 -9.96 1.81 -21.03
C ARG A 45 -9.88 1.31 -19.58
N THR A 46 -9.06 1.97 -18.76
CA THR A 46 -8.73 1.49 -17.42
C THR A 46 -9.91 1.49 -16.46
N ALA A 47 -10.76 2.52 -16.47
CA ALA A 47 -11.89 2.59 -15.53
C ALA A 47 -12.90 1.43 -15.70
N PRO A 48 -13.35 1.07 -16.92
CA PRO A 48 -14.15 -0.14 -17.13
C PRO A 48 -13.46 -1.45 -16.73
N GLU A 49 -12.17 -1.60 -16.98
CA GLU A 49 -11.40 -2.82 -16.63
C GLU A 49 -11.30 -2.99 -15.11
N VAL A 50 -10.89 -1.94 -14.38
CA VAL A 50 -10.87 -1.93 -12.92
C VAL A 50 -12.28 -2.13 -12.35
N ARG A 51 -13.30 -1.46 -12.89
CA ARG A 51 -14.70 -1.69 -12.48
C ARG A 51 -15.09 -3.15 -12.62
N LYS A 52 -14.68 -3.79 -13.72
CA LYS A 52 -14.99 -5.19 -13.98
C LYS A 52 -14.33 -6.12 -12.96
N ILE A 53 -13.10 -5.82 -12.53
CA ILE A 53 -12.41 -6.57 -11.46
C ILE A 53 -13.19 -6.49 -10.15
N PHE A 54 -13.63 -5.30 -9.75
CA PHE A 54 -14.50 -5.14 -8.56
C PHE A 54 -15.77 -5.99 -8.70
N GLU A 55 -16.50 -5.86 -9.82
CA GLU A 55 -17.77 -6.57 -10.03
C GLU A 55 -17.63 -8.10 -10.02
N LEU A 56 -16.57 -8.64 -10.64
CA LEU A 56 -16.33 -10.08 -10.71
C LEU A 56 -15.98 -10.70 -9.34
N ASN A 57 -15.42 -9.89 -8.44
CA ASN A 57 -15.02 -10.34 -7.11
C ASN A 57 -16.00 -9.90 -6.01
N GLY A 58 -17.20 -9.44 -6.35
CA GLY A 58 -18.25 -9.10 -5.37
C GLY A 58 -18.09 -7.73 -4.70
N GLY A 59 -17.26 -6.87 -5.28
CA GLY A 59 -17.12 -5.47 -4.89
C GLY A 59 -17.83 -4.50 -5.85
N LYS A 60 -17.66 -3.21 -5.58
CA LYS A 60 -18.15 -2.12 -6.41
C LYS A 60 -17.17 -0.94 -6.42
N LEU A 61 -16.77 -0.54 -7.63
CA LEU A 61 -16.05 0.71 -7.84
C LEU A 61 -16.98 1.90 -7.54
N GLY A 62 -16.55 2.75 -6.61
CA GLY A 62 -17.25 3.91 -6.11
C GLY A 62 -16.97 5.19 -6.91
N ALA A 63 -17.40 6.32 -6.32
CA ALA A 63 -17.06 7.65 -6.81
C ALA A 63 -15.81 8.15 -6.08
N THR A 64 -15.08 9.10 -6.69
CA THR A 64 -13.95 9.77 -6.04
C THR A 64 -14.34 10.32 -4.67
N GLY A 65 -13.52 10.05 -3.66
CA GLY A 65 -13.70 10.44 -2.26
C GLY A 65 -14.58 9.51 -1.43
N CYS A 66 -15.05 8.37 -1.95
CA CYS A 66 -15.88 7.47 -1.16
C CYS A 66 -15.11 6.69 -0.08
N ALA A 67 -13.82 6.45 -0.29
CA ALA A 67 -12.96 5.67 0.61
C ALA A 67 -11.69 6.42 1.03
N ALA A 68 -11.23 7.40 0.25
CA ALA A 68 -9.95 8.10 0.48
C ALA A 68 -9.79 8.68 1.89
N TRP A 69 -10.89 9.09 2.53
CA TRP A 69 -10.87 9.63 3.88
C TRP A 69 -10.52 8.60 4.97
N MET A 70 -10.66 7.29 4.66
CA MET A 70 -10.34 6.17 5.55
C MET A 70 -8.85 5.81 5.55
N PHE A 71 -8.04 6.42 4.69
CA PHE A 71 -6.62 6.13 4.56
C PHE A 71 -5.79 7.39 4.79
N ASP A 72 -4.59 7.22 5.32
CA ASP A 72 -3.56 8.26 5.35
C ASP A 72 -2.33 7.80 4.58
N ARG A 73 -1.70 8.73 3.87
CA ARG A 73 -0.43 8.47 3.19
C ARG A 73 0.70 8.57 4.22
N LYS A 74 1.40 7.46 4.46
CA LYS A 74 2.43 7.33 5.50
C LYS A 74 3.71 6.73 4.92
N GLY A 75 4.83 7.03 5.57
CA GLY A 75 6.07 6.27 5.37
C GLY A 75 6.03 5.01 6.24
N ILE A 76 6.50 3.89 5.70
CA ILE A 76 6.63 2.62 6.40
C ILE A 76 8.08 2.14 6.23
N VAL A 77 8.75 1.95 7.35
CA VAL A 77 10.11 1.39 7.42
C VAL A 77 10.01 0.03 8.11
N ARG A 78 10.36 -1.03 7.39
CA ARG A 78 10.33 -2.40 7.91
C ARG A 78 11.72 -2.86 8.33
N ILE A 79 11.82 -3.35 9.56
CA ILE A 79 13.08 -3.70 10.20
C ILE A 79 12.93 -5.12 10.77
N PRO A 80 13.77 -6.09 10.39
CA PRO A 80 13.66 -7.44 10.92
C PRO A 80 13.87 -7.46 12.43
N ALA A 81 13.03 -8.21 13.15
CA ALA A 81 13.04 -8.24 14.61
C ALA A 81 14.29 -8.91 15.21
N ASP A 82 15.09 -9.61 14.39
CA ASP A 82 16.38 -10.18 14.80
C ASP A 82 17.54 -9.16 14.81
N LYS A 83 17.32 -7.94 14.30
CA LYS A 83 18.33 -6.87 14.22
C LYS A 83 18.29 -5.89 15.39
N THR A 84 17.17 -5.80 16.09
CA THR A 84 16.93 -4.80 17.14
C THR A 84 15.74 -5.23 17.99
N ASP A 85 15.55 -4.59 19.15
CA ASP A 85 14.34 -4.71 19.96
C ASP A 85 13.39 -3.52 19.78
N GLU A 86 12.14 -3.71 20.21
CA GLU A 86 11.06 -2.72 20.13
C GLU A 86 11.38 -1.44 20.93
N GLU A 87 11.99 -1.58 22.12
CA GLU A 87 12.31 -0.44 22.99
C GLU A 87 13.31 0.51 22.31
N SER A 88 14.35 -0.05 21.71
CA SER A 88 15.35 0.70 20.94
C SER A 88 14.75 1.42 19.74
N LEU A 89 13.82 0.78 19.02
CA LEU A 89 13.13 1.40 17.89
C LEU A 89 12.15 2.48 18.31
N LEU A 90 11.45 2.30 19.42
CA LEU A 90 10.55 3.33 19.98
C LEU A 90 11.33 4.58 20.38
N GLU A 91 12.47 4.42 21.06
CA GLU A 91 13.33 5.55 21.45
C GLU A 91 13.85 6.28 20.21
N LEU A 92 14.44 5.55 19.25
CA LEU A 92 14.97 6.11 18.03
C LEU A 92 13.89 6.79 17.17
N GLY A 93 12.74 6.12 17.02
CA GLY A 93 11.59 6.63 16.28
C GLY A 93 11.05 7.92 16.88
N MET A 94 10.91 7.99 18.21
CA MET A 94 10.45 9.19 18.90
C MET A 94 11.38 10.40 18.65
N GLU A 95 12.69 10.19 18.63
CA GLU A 95 13.66 11.25 18.32
C GLU A 95 13.64 11.68 16.84
N ALA A 96 13.49 10.71 15.94
CA ALA A 96 13.54 10.94 14.49
C ALA A 96 12.21 11.42 13.88
N GLY A 97 11.11 11.33 14.63
CA GLY A 97 9.78 11.77 14.20
C GLY A 97 8.90 10.65 13.60
N ALA A 98 9.13 9.41 14.00
CA ALA A 98 8.17 8.33 13.78
C ALA A 98 6.88 8.60 14.56
N GLU A 99 5.76 8.21 13.96
CA GLU A 99 4.43 8.33 14.56
C GLU A 99 4.08 7.09 15.38
N ASP A 100 4.56 5.91 14.97
CA ASP A 100 4.29 4.65 15.62
C ASP A 100 5.38 3.60 15.33
N VAL A 101 5.51 2.61 16.20
CA VAL A 101 6.33 1.40 15.99
C VAL A 101 5.51 0.22 16.46
N ARG A 102 5.29 -0.75 15.58
CA ARG A 102 4.50 -1.94 15.90
C ARG A 102 5.19 -3.22 15.45
N PRO A 103 5.08 -4.33 16.21
CA PRO A 103 5.48 -5.64 15.72
C PRO A 103 4.51 -6.11 14.64
N GLU A 104 5.05 -6.77 13.62
CA GLU A 104 4.30 -7.37 12.50
C GLU A 104 5.02 -8.67 12.11
N GLY A 105 4.54 -9.82 12.58
CA GLY A 105 5.21 -11.11 12.34
C GLY A 105 6.64 -11.16 12.89
N ASP A 106 7.63 -11.31 12.00
CA ASP A 106 9.07 -11.39 12.30
C ASP A 106 9.83 -10.06 12.10
N GLN A 107 9.10 -8.96 11.96
CA GLN A 107 9.63 -7.62 11.74
C GLN A 107 8.92 -6.57 12.62
N PHE A 108 9.49 -5.38 12.68
CA PHE A 108 8.88 -4.17 13.19
C PHE A 108 8.55 -3.24 12.02
N GLU A 109 7.36 -2.66 12.05
CA GLU A 109 6.97 -1.55 11.18
C GLU A 109 7.07 -0.23 11.95
N MET A 110 7.94 0.66 11.49
CA MET A 110 7.99 2.04 11.96
C MET A 110 7.21 2.93 10.98
N ILE A 111 6.15 3.55 11.48
CA ILE A 111 5.22 4.36 10.71
C ILE A 111 5.58 5.84 10.89
N THR A 112 5.57 6.59 9.79
CA THR A 112 5.96 8.01 9.79
C THR A 112 4.99 8.84 8.96
N SER A 113 4.98 10.15 9.20
CA SER A 113 4.50 11.08 8.17
C SER A 113 5.41 11.02 6.93
N VAL A 114 4.89 11.38 5.75
CA VAL A 114 5.69 11.43 4.52
C VAL A 114 6.86 12.41 4.65
N ASP A 115 6.66 13.52 5.37
CA ASP A 115 7.69 14.55 5.56
C ASP A 115 8.82 14.09 6.47
N ALA A 116 8.53 13.26 7.49
CA ALA A 116 9.53 12.72 8.41
C ALA A 116 10.24 11.46 7.87
N PHE A 117 9.71 10.83 6.82
CA PHE A 117 10.14 9.52 6.35
C PHE A 117 11.64 9.41 6.07
N SER A 118 12.22 10.38 5.36
CA SER A 118 13.66 10.39 5.06
C SER A 118 14.49 10.50 6.33
N THR A 119 14.11 11.39 7.25
CA THR A 119 14.82 11.61 8.52
C THR A 119 14.83 10.33 9.37
N VAL A 120 13.70 9.62 9.41
CA VAL A 120 13.60 8.35 10.13
C VAL A 120 14.47 7.26 9.50
N CYS A 121 14.46 7.13 8.17
CA CYS A 121 15.35 6.20 7.47
C CYS A 121 16.82 6.47 7.80
N ASP A 122 17.24 7.73 7.72
CA ASP A 122 18.62 8.14 7.99
C ASP A 122 19.02 7.85 9.45
N ALA A 123 18.09 8.04 10.40
CA ALA A 123 18.33 7.76 11.83
C ALA A 123 18.54 6.25 12.10
N VAL A 124 17.70 5.40 11.51
CA VAL A 124 17.81 3.93 11.61
C VAL A 124 19.12 3.44 11.00
N GLU A 125 19.49 3.95 9.82
CA GLU A 125 20.79 3.61 9.21
C GLU A 125 21.98 4.10 10.06
N ALA A 126 21.90 5.30 10.62
CA ALA A 126 22.96 5.86 11.47
C ALA A 126 23.15 5.09 12.78
N ALA A 127 22.07 4.49 13.30
CA ALA A 127 22.11 3.57 14.44
C ALA A 127 22.73 2.20 14.08
N GLY A 128 23.02 1.95 12.79
CA GLY A 128 23.59 0.68 12.31
C GLY A 128 22.55 -0.44 12.21
N ILE A 129 21.26 -0.10 12.21
CA ILE A 129 20.16 -1.05 12.09
C ILE A 129 19.87 -1.28 10.61
N GLU A 130 19.81 -2.55 10.20
CA GLU A 130 19.52 -2.94 8.82
C GLU A 130 18.02 -2.78 8.54
N ILE A 131 17.68 -1.95 7.55
CA ILE A 131 16.31 -1.82 7.07
C ILE A 131 16.07 -2.83 5.96
N GLU A 132 15.00 -3.61 6.06
CA GLU A 132 14.59 -4.53 5.01
C GLU A 132 13.86 -3.81 3.88
N SER A 133 12.88 -2.95 4.20
CA SER A 133 12.13 -2.22 3.19
C SER A 133 11.71 -0.82 3.64
N ARG A 134 11.52 0.06 2.65
CA ARG A 134 11.16 1.48 2.81
C ARG A 134 10.13 1.81 1.76
N GLU A 135 8.93 2.19 2.16
CA GLU A 135 7.90 2.59 1.22
C GLU A 135 7.06 3.74 1.75
N VAL A 136 6.44 4.46 0.82
CA VAL A 136 5.35 5.38 1.14
C VAL A 136 4.07 4.74 0.63
N ALA A 137 3.18 4.40 1.55
CA ALA A 137 1.96 3.65 1.28
C ALA A 137 0.73 4.36 1.85
N TRP A 138 -0.45 3.92 1.40
CA TRP A 138 -1.72 4.32 1.97
C TRP A 138 -2.09 3.35 3.10
N LEU A 139 -2.04 3.82 4.33
CA LEU A 139 -2.39 3.01 5.51
C LEU A 139 -3.83 3.29 5.93
N PRO A 140 -4.66 2.27 6.19
CA PRO A 140 -6.01 2.46 6.69
C PRO A 140 -6.00 2.99 8.13
N LYS A 141 -6.97 3.83 8.47
CA LYS A 141 -7.21 4.34 9.83
C LYS A 141 -7.84 3.31 10.75
N ASP A 142 -8.70 2.48 10.18
CA ASP A 142 -9.45 1.42 10.85
C ASP A 142 -9.53 0.22 9.92
N THR A 143 -9.48 -0.99 10.48
CA THR A 143 -9.55 -2.24 9.73
C THR A 143 -10.89 -2.96 9.87
N VAL A 144 -11.16 -3.88 8.95
CA VAL A 144 -12.32 -4.78 8.94
C VAL A 144 -11.81 -6.21 9.00
N GLU A 145 -12.04 -6.86 10.14
CA GLU A 145 -11.71 -8.28 10.32
C GLU A 145 -12.53 -9.16 9.37
N LEU A 146 -11.86 -10.11 8.71
CA LEU A 146 -12.46 -11.01 7.74
C LEU A 146 -12.60 -12.44 8.25
N THR A 147 -13.67 -13.09 7.80
CA THR A 147 -13.82 -14.56 7.90
C THR A 147 -13.04 -15.26 6.78
N ALA A 148 -12.75 -16.56 6.92
CA ALA A 148 -12.02 -17.32 5.89
C ALA A 148 -12.66 -17.25 4.50
N ASP A 149 -14.00 -17.29 4.43
CA ASP A 149 -14.74 -17.20 3.17
C ASP A 149 -14.64 -15.82 2.51
N ASP A 150 -14.57 -14.76 3.32
CA ASP A 150 -14.46 -13.39 2.80
C ASP A 150 -13.02 -13.01 2.49
N ALA A 151 -12.07 -13.44 3.32
CA ALA A 151 -10.62 -13.32 3.07
C ALA A 151 -10.25 -13.92 1.71
N ARG A 152 -10.70 -15.13 1.38
CA ARG A 152 -10.47 -15.73 0.04
C ARG A 152 -10.97 -14.86 -1.11
N LYS A 153 -12.12 -14.21 -0.97
CA LYS A 153 -12.69 -13.34 -2.02
C LYS A 153 -11.93 -12.03 -2.13
N VAL A 154 -11.58 -11.43 -0.99
CA VAL A 154 -10.83 -10.17 -0.92
C VAL A 154 -9.43 -10.36 -1.49
N LEU A 155 -8.69 -11.38 -1.06
CA LEU A 155 -7.35 -11.67 -1.58
C LEU A 155 -7.36 -11.92 -3.10
N LYS A 156 -8.34 -12.66 -3.61
CA LYS A 156 -8.52 -12.84 -5.07
C LYS A 156 -8.78 -11.51 -5.80
N MET A 157 -9.51 -10.59 -5.17
CA MET A 157 -9.72 -9.26 -5.73
C MET A 157 -8.44 -8.45 -5.73
N MET A 158 -7.64 -8.51 -4.67
CA MET A 158 -6.36 -7.80 -4.57
C MET A 158 -5.39 -8.31 -5.65
N GLU A 159 -5.23 -9.63 -5.77
CA GLU A 159 -4.40 -10.26 -6.82
C GLU A 159 -4.83 -9.80 -8.22
N ALA A 160 -6.12 -9.81 -8.52
CA ALA A 160 -6.62 -9.36 -9.82
C ALA A 160 -6.43 -7.86 -10.08
N LEU A 161 -6.37 -7.03 -9.04
CA LEU A 161 -6.05 -5.60 -9.16
C LEU A 161 -4.55 -5.40 -9.35
N ASP A 162 -3.70 -6.08 -8.58
CA ASP A 162 -2.24 -6.00 -8.69
C ASP A 162 -1.73 -6.51 -10.04
N ASP A 163 -2.39 -7.52 -10.62
CA ASP A 163 -2.08 -8.05 -11.96
C ASP A 163 -2.46 -7.10 -13.11
N HIS A 164 -3.19 -6.02 -12.84
CA HIS A 164 -3.62 -5.09 -13.88
C HIS A 164 -2.50 -4.11 -14.25
N ASP A 165 -2.08 -4.10 -15.53
CA ASP A 165 -0.93 -3.32 -16.02
C ASP A 165 -0.89 -1.83 -15.61
N ASP A 166 -2.05 -1.17 -15.54
CA ASP A 166 -2.12 0.26 -15.17
C ASP A 166 -2.17 0.51 -13.64
N VAL A 167 -2.36 -0.53 -12.81
CA VAL A 167 -2.38 -0.40 -11.34
C VAL A 167 -0.95 -0.33 -10.84
N GLN A 168 -0.66 0.66 -9.98
CA GLN A 168 0.66 0.87 -9.39
C GLN A 168 0.71 0.42 -7.93
N SER A 169 -0.38 0.64 -7.20
CA SER A 169 -0.52 0.17 -5.83
C SER A 169 -2.00 -0.03 -5.49
N VAL A 170 -2.27 -0.98 -4.60
CA VAL A 170 -3.59 -1.23 -4.02
C VAL A 170 -3.47 -1.14 -2.51
N ALA A 171 -4.37 -0.38 -1.89
CA ALA A 171 -4.51 -0.31 -0.45
C ALA A 171 -5.92 -0.72 -0.07
N ALA A 172 -6.04 -1.52 0.98
CA ALA A 172 -7.31 -1.97 1.48
C ALA A 172 -7.29 -2.01 3.02
N ASN A 173 -8.46 -1.91 3.64
CA ASN A 173 -8.57 -1.86 5.09
C ASN A 173 -9.03 -3.19 5.70
N PHE A 174 -8.72 -4.34 5.09
CA PHE A 174 -9.03 -5.62 5.70
C PHE A 174 -7.97 -6.02 6.73
N ASP A 175 -8.40 -6.86 7.67
CA ASP A 175 -7.52 -7.59 8.58
C ASP A 175 -7.90 -9.08 8.53
N ILE A 176 -6.93 -9.96 8.38
CA ILE A 176 -7.15 -11.40 8.33
C ILE A 176 -6.41 -12.01 9.53
N PRO A 177 -7.12 -12.40 10.59
CA PRO A 177 -6.48 -12.98 11.77
C PRO A 177 -5.62 -14.21 11.42
N ASP A 178 -4.52 -14.42 12.13
CA ASP A 178 -3.61 -15.56 11.93
C ASP A 178 -4.34 -16.91 11.92
N GLU A 179 -5.36 -17.06 12.77
CA GLU A 179 -6.20 -18.27 12.85
C GLU A 179 -6.92 -18.54 11.53
N VAL A 180 -7.40 -17.48 10.87
CA VAL A 180 -8.11 -17.52 9.60
C VAL A 180 -7.13 -17.77 8.46
N MET A 181 -5.95 -17.13 8.50
CA MET A 181 -4.88 -17.40 7.53
C MET A 181 -4.45 -18.87 7.56
N ALA A 182 -4.27 -19.46 8.76
CA ALA A 182 -3.91 -20.86 8.91
C ALA A 182 -5.00 -21.85 8.43
N GLU A 183 -6.28 -21.45 8.43
CA GLU A 183 -7.38 -22.25 7.85
C GLU A 183 -7.39 -22.20 6.30
N MET A 184 -6.68 -21.24 5.72
CA MET A 184 -6.64 -21.01 4.27
C MET A 184 -5.44 -21.66 3.57
N GLU A 185 -4.41 -22.07 4.32
CA GLU A 185 -3.26 -22.89 3.86
C GLU A 185 -3.62 -24.36 3.59
#